data_AF-A0A1W9N0S7-F1
#
_entry.id   AF-A0A1W9N0S7-F1
#
_cell.length_a   1.000
_cell.length_b   1.000
_cell.length_c   1.000
_cell.angle_alpha   90.00
_cell.angle_beta   90.00
_cell.angle_gamma   90.00
#
_symmetry.space_group_name_H-M   'P 1'
#
loop_
_entity.id
_entity.type
_entity.pdbx_description
1 polymer ?
#
loop_
_entity_poly.entity_id
_entity_poly.type
_entity_poly.pdbx_seq_one_letter_code
_entity_poly.pdbx_strand_id
1 'polypeptide(L)' 'MNKNGYLLDTDVLIAFLRGKNSELKDKVDALLQHHDIPLFISVISLGELGSGFLLTLIIYLI' A
#
# COMPACT_ATOMS: atom_id res chain seq x y z
N MET A 1 16.63 -4.93 19.85
CA MET A 1 15.46 -4.08 19.52
C MET A 1 14.34 -5.00 19.08
N ASN A 2 13.24 -5.05 19.84
CA ASN A 2 12.04 -5.80 19.46
C ASN A 2 11.31 -4.97 18.39
N LYS A 3 11.53 -5.27 17.10
CA LYS A 3 10.89 -4.55 16.00
C LYS A 3 9.54 -5.19 15.67
N ASN A 4 8.64 -5.21 16.66
CA ASN A 4 7.25 -5.52 16.40
C ASN A 4 6.67 -4.36 15.59
N GLY A 5 6.08 -4.68 14.44
CA GLY A 5 5.47 -3.70 13.55
C GLY A 5 4.37 -4.34 12.73
N TYR A 6 3.61 -3.51 12.04
CA TYR A 6 2.53 -3.98 11.18
C TYR A 6 3.04 -4.17 9.76
N LEU A 7 2.85 -5.36 9.20
CA LEU A 7 3.04 -5.59 7.78
C LEU A 7 1.74 -5.20 7.06
N LEU A 8 1.83 -4.21 6.17
CA LEU A 8 0.72 -3.82 5.32
C LEU A 8 0.63 -4.80 4.15
N ASP A 9 -0.51 -5.47 4.03
CA ASP A 9 -0.81 -6.36 2.93
C ASP A 9 -0.85 -5.60 1.59
N THR A 10 -0.45 -6.24 0.49
CA THR A 10 -0.49 -5.67 -0.85
C THR A 10 -1.90 -5.22 -1.21
N ASP A 11 -2.91 -6.03 -0.92
CA ASP A 11 -4.30 -5.71 -1.29
C ASP A 11 -4.81 -4.48 -0.55
N VAL A 12 -4.43 -4.36 0.73
CA VAL A 12 -4.74 -3.20 1.57
C VAL A 12 -4.06 -1.95 1.04
N LEU A 13 -2.77 -2.06 0.66
CA LEU A 13 -2.02 -0.97 0.04
C LEU A 13 -2.62 -0.54 -1.30
N ILE A 14 -2.98 -1.48 -2.17
CA ILE A 14 -3.62 -1.21 -3.46
C ILE A 14 -4.98 -0.51 -3.24
N ALA A 15 -5.79 -1.01 -2.31
CA ALA A 15 -7.10 -0.45 -2.01
C ALA A 15 -6.99 0.97 -1.42
N PHE A 16 -6.01 1.20 -0.55
CA PHE A 16 -5.67 2.53 -0.02
C PHE A 16 -5.24 3.49 -1.14
N LEU A 17 -4.28 3.10 -1.97
CA LEU A 17 -3.77 3.94 -3.07
C LEU A 17 -4.82 4.26 -4.13
N ARG A 18 -5.75 3.32 -4.39
CA ARG A 18 -6.86 3.55 -5.32
C ARG A 18 -7.93 4.50 -4.78
N GLY A 19 -7.89 4.83 -3.48
CA GLY A 19 -8.84 5.75 -2.85
C GLY A 19 -10.30 5.30 -2.90
N LYS A 20 -10.57 4.02 -3.19
CA LYS A 20 -11.92 3.49 -3.40
C LYS A 20 -12.66 3.17 -2.09
N ASN A 21 -11.98 3.26 -0.94
CA ASN A 21 -12.53 2.91 0.37
C ASN A 21 -12.12 3.95 1.42
N SER A 22 -13.06 4.83 1.79
CA SER A 22 -12.85 5.89 2.79
C SER A 22 -12.62 5.33 4.19
N GLU A 23 -13.31 4.26 4.57
CA GLU A 23 -13.13 3.63 5.89
C GLU A 23 -11.73 3.00 6.01
N LEU A 24 -11.25 2.38 4.94
CA LEU A 24 -9.89 1.84 4.91
C LEU A 24 -8.84 2.95 5.00
N LYS A 25 -9.09 4.07 4.32
CA LYS A 25 -8.22 5.25 4.38
C LYS A 25 -8.11 5.76 5.82
N ASP A 26 -9.24 5.94 6.51
CA ASP A 26 -9.25 6.42 7.89
C ASP A 26 -8.50 5.47 8.83
N LYS A 27 -8.62 4.14 8.63
CA LYS A 27 -7.88 3.13 9.40
C LYS A 27 -6.38 3.16 9.15
N VAL A 28 -5.94 3.28 7.89
CA VAL A 28 -4.52 3.38 7.54
C VAL A 28 -3.94 4.70 8.03
N ASP A 29 -4.67 5.81 7.90
CA ASP A 29 -4.26 7.11 8.41
C ASP A 29 -4.11 7.10 9.95
N ALA A 30 -5.03 6.43 10.66
CA ALA A 30 -4.90 6.22 12.11
C ALA A 30 -3.66 5.39 12.49
N LEU A 31 -3.33 4.35 11.71
CA LEU A 31 -2.12 3.55 11.91
C LEU A 31 -0.84 4.35 11.64
N LEU A 32 -0.84 5.23 10.63
CA LEU A 32 0.29 6.10 10.31
C LEU A 32 0.51 7.19 11.35
N GLN A 33 -0.55 7.64 12.03
CA GLN A 33 -0.47 8.60 13.14
C GLN A 33 0.10 7.98 14.43
N HIS A 34 0.09 6.65 14.56
CA HIS A 34 0.76 5.95 15.65
C HIS A 34 2.27 5.83 15.36
N HIS A 35 3.00 6.92 15.61
CA HIS A 35 4.44 7.06 15.35
C HIS A 35 5.35 6.03 16.05
N ASP A 36 4.84 5.30 17.05
CA ASP A 36 5.63 4.35 17.84
C ASP A 36 5.75 2.95 17.23
N ILE A 37 4.94 2.61 16.20
CA ILE A 37 4.94 1.28 15.59
C ILE A 37 5.35 1.37 14.11
N PRO A 38 6.47 0.77 13.69
CA PRO A 38 6.89 0.81 12.31
C PRO A 38 5.91 0.04 11.41
N LEU A 39 5.51 0.67 10.31
CA LEU A 39 4.73 0.05 9.24
C LEU A 39 5.69 -0.49 8.17
N PHE A 40 5.54 -1.75 7.81
CA PHE A 40 6.34 -2.41 6.78
C PHE A 40 5.50 -2.65 5.53
N ILE A 41 6.10 -2.46 4.36
CA ILE A 41 5.51 -2.78 3.06
C ILE A 41 6.47 -3.72 2.34
N SER A 42 5.94 -4.77 1.72
CA SER A 42 6.76 -5.68 0.93
C SER A 42 7.19 -5.04 -0.39
N VAL A 43 8.46 -5.24 -0.77
CA VAL A 43 8.99 -4.81 -2.08
C VAL A 43 8.23 -5.48 -3.23
N ILE A 44 7.71 -6.69 -3.01
CA ILE A 44 6.86 -7.40 -3.98
C ILE A 44 5.57 -6.61 -4.23
N SER A 45 4.92 -6.12 -3.17
CA SER A 45 3.71 -5.29 -3.25
C SER A 45 3.95 -4.02 -4.07
N LEU A 46 5.10 -3.38 -3.91
CA LEU A 46 5.50 -2.21 -4.71
C LEU A 46 5.74 -2.59 -6.18
N GLY A 47 6.32 -3.76 -6.43
CA GLY A 47 6.51 -4.31 -7.77
C GLY A 47 5.18 -4.61 -8.48
N GLU A 48 4.19 -5.15 -7.76
CA GLU A 48 2.84 -5.44 -8.29
C GLU A 48 2.08 -4.15 -8.63
N LEU A 49 2.22 -3.10 -7.83
CA LEU A 49 1.70 -1.76 -8.14
C LEU A 49 2.36 -1.18 -9.41
N GLY A 50 3.68 -1.26 -9.51
CA GLY A 50 4.44 -0.74 -10.64
C GLY A 50 4.17 -1.51 -11.94
N SER A 51 4.06 -2.83 -11.88
CA SER A 51 3.79 -3.67 -13.06
C SER A 51 2.38 -3.45 -13.61
N GLY A 52 1.37 -3.28 -12.74
CA GLY A 52 0.01 -2.95 -13.16
C GLY A 52 -0.08 -1.59 -13.85
N PHE A 53 0.67 -0.59 -13.38
CA PHE A 53 0.77 0.72 -14.03
C PHE A 53 1.51 0.61 -15.37
N LEU A 54 2.65 -0.08 -15.40
CA LEU A 54 3.48 -0.23 -16.61
C LEU A 54 2.72 -0.96 -17.72
N LEU A 55 2.00 -2.04 -17.41
CA LEU A 55 1.16 -2.75 -18.37
C LEU A 55 0.05 -1.86 -18.92
N THR A 56 -0.62 -1.10 -18.05
CA THR A 56 -1.67 -0.16 -18.45
C THR A 56 -1.12 0.94 -19.37
N LEU A 57 0.07 1.47 -19.07
CA LEU A 57 0.75 2.47 -19.88
C LEU A 57 1.10 1.93 -21.26
N ILE A 58 1.62 0.71 -21.35
CA ILE A 58 1.95 0.05 -22.63
C ILE A 58 0.69 -0.12 -23.49
N ILE A 59 -0.41 -0.60 -22.91
CA ILE A 59 -1.69 -0.77 -23.63
C ILE A 59 -2.22 0.58 -24.14
N TYR A 60 -2.08 1.65 -23.36
CA TYR A 60 -2.57 2.98 -23.76
C TYR A 60 -1.75 3.62 -24.91
N LEU A 61 -0.49 3.24 -25.06
CA LEU A 61 0.43 3.82 -26.06
C LEU A 61 0.40 3.10 -27.43
N ILE A 62 -0.28 1.95 -27.54
CA ILE A 62 -0.47 1.17 -28.78
C ILE A 62 -1.81 1.53 -29.40
#